data_AF-A0A3Q9NVQ4-F1
#
_entry.id   AF-A0A3Q9NVQ4-F1
#
_cell.length_a   1.000
_cell.length_b   1.000
_cell.length_c   1.000
_cell.angle_alpha   90.00
_cell.angle_beta   90.00
_cell.angle_gamma   90.00
#
_symmetry.space_group_name_H-M   'P 1'
#
loop_
_entity.id
_entity.type
_entity.pdbx_description
1 polymer ?
#
loop_
_entity_poly.entity_id
_entity_poly.type
_entity_poly.pdbx_seq_one_letter_code
_entity_poly.pdbx_strand_id
1 'polypeptide(L)'
;MPQYVEESVDLWYVFVANAMIPAILVAISVIAINIDEVLSLVSDPGYMAMTLLTVVIAALVAGFVGWLVKLYWIESAISAGLGLADFGSSGDLAVLQASQRLNLLPFLSISSRIGGGLVLVALSALAPYLL
;
A
#
# COMPACT_ATOMS: atom_id res chain seq x y z
N MET A 1 -0.89 -14.45 -25.68
CA MET A 1 -0.09 -13.59 -26.57
C MET A 1 1.03 -14.44 -27.17
N PRO A 2 1.75 -13.99 -28.21
CA PRO A 2 2.96 -14.70 -28.67
C PRO A 2 4.01 -14.73 -27.55
N GLN A 3 4.67 -15.88 -27.33
CA GLN A 3 5.61 -16.08 -26.22
C GLN A 3 6.76 -15.06 -26.20
N TYR A 4 7.27 -14.65 -27.37
CA TYR A 4 8.36 -13.67 -27.44
C TYR A 4 7.98 -12.30 -26.85
N VAL A 5 6.70 -11.92 -26.92
CA VAL A 5 6.21 -10.63 -26.38
C VAL A 5 6.15 -10.69 -24.87
N GLU A 6 5.66 -11.80 -24.32
CA GLU A 6 5.56 -12.03 -22.88
C GLU A 6 6.93 -12.01 -22.21
N GLU A 7 7.89 -12.74 -22.76
CA GLU A 7 9.28 -12.75 -22.27
C GLU A 7 9.94 -11.36 -22.36
N SER A 8 9.70 -10.62 -23.44
CA SER A 8 10.27 -9.26 -23.61
C SER A 8 9.70 -8.27 -22.58
N VAL A 9 8.41 -8.39 -22.28
CA VAL A 9 7.73 -7.55 -21.28
C VAL A 9 8.20 -7.89 -19.87
N ASP A 10 8.37 -9.18 -19.56
CA ASP A 10 8.90 -9.61 -18.26
C ASP A 10 10.33 -9.12 -18.04
N LEU A 11 11.18 -9.20 -19.06
CA LEU A 11 12.55 -8.68 -19.00
C LEU A 11 12.57 -7.17 -18.74
N TRP A 12 11.72 -6.43 -19.45
CA TRP A 12 11.56 -5.00 -19.24
C TRP A 12 11.06 -4.68 -17.82
N TYR A 13 10.07 -5.43 -17.34
CA TYR A 13 9.52 -5.27 -16.01
C TYR A 13 10.59 -5.48 -14.93
N VAL A 14 11.39 -6.54 -15.01
CA VAL A 14 12.48 -6.82 -14.06
C VAL A 14 13.54 -5.71 -14.09
N PHE A 15 13.86 -5.18 -15.26
CA PHE A 15 14.80 -4.06 -15.38
C PHE A 15 14.27 -2.80 -14.67
N VAL A 16 13.04 -2.40 -14.96
CA VAL A 16 12.39 -1.23 -14.32
C VAL A 16 12.26 -1.44 -12.81
N ALA A 17 11.86 -2.65 -12.40
CA ALA A 17 11.68 -3.01 -11.01
C ALA A 17 12.94 -2.84 -10.17
N ASN A 18 14.09 -3.26 -10.70
CA ASN A 18 15.36 -3.25 -9.97
C ASN A 18 16.09 -1.92 -10.08
N ALA A 19 16.07 -1.27 -11.25
CA ALA A 19 16.85 -0.06 -11.48
C ALA A 19 16.07 1.23 -11.17
N MET A 20 14.79 1.28 -11.52
CA MET A 20 14.02 2.53 -11.50
C MET A 20 13.15 2.69 -10.26
N ILE A 21 12.54 1.61 -9.73
CA ILE A 21 11.66 1.74 -8.56
C ILE A 21 12.39 2.32 -7.33
N PRO A 22 13.62 1.88 -6.97
CA PRO A 22 14.34 2.49 -5.84
C PRO A 22 14.59 3.99 -6.04
N ALA A 23 14.94 4.41 -7.26
CA ALA A 23 15.15 5.82 -7.58
C ALA A 23 13.85 6.63 -7.47
N ILE A 24 12.74 6.07 -7.94
CA ILE A 24 11.41 6.68 -7.85
C ILE A 24 10.97 6.83 -6.38
N LEU A 25 11.20 5.81 -5.54
CA LEU A 25 10.84 5.85 -4.12
C LEU A 25 11.58 6.97 -3.37
N VAL A 26 12.87 7.16 -3.66
CA VAL A 26 13.65 8.27 -3.08
C VAL A 26 13.08 9.61 -3.53
N ALA A 27 12.81 9.77 -4.83
CA ALA A 27 12.26 11.02 -5.38
C ALA A 27 10.89 11.36 -4.77
N ILE A 28 9.99 10.38 -4.66
CA ILE A 28 8.66 10.61 -4.09
C ILE A 28 8.73 10.92 -2.60
N SER A 29 9.60 10.24 -1.85
CA SER A 29 9.75 10.47 -0.41
C SER A 29 10.16 11.92 -0.10
N VAL A 30 11.05 12.50 -0.91
CA VAL A 30 11.47 13.91 -0.76
C VAL A 30 10.34 14.90 -1.04
N ILE A 31 9.42 14.55 -1.94
CA ILE A 31 8.33 15.46 -2.37
C ILE A 31 7.09 15.31 -1.48
N ALA A 32 6.77 14.08 -1.07
CA ALA A 32 5.51 13.75 -0.40
C ALA A 32 5.58 13.91 1.12
N ILE A 33 6.77 13.87 1.73
CA ILE A 33 6.94 13.82 3.18
C ILE A 33 7.46 15.16 3.72
N ASN A 34 6.67 15.83 4.57
CA ASN A 34 7.14 16.97 5.36
C ASN A 34 7.83 16.47 6.64
N ILE A 35 9.15 16.63 6.71
CA ILE A 35 9.96 16.09 7.81
C ILE A 35 9.65 16.75 9.15
N ASP A 36 9.36 18.06 9.17
CA ASP A 36 9.05 18.79 10.39
C ASP A 36 7.72 18.31 11.01
N GLU A 37 6.71 18.11 10.17
CA GLU A 37 5.40 17.61 10.59
C GLU A 37 5.49 16.15 11.08
N VAL A 38 6.19 15.30 10.33
CA VAL A 38 6.42 13.90 10.73
C VAL A 38 7.15 13.83 12.07
N LEU A 39 8.18 14.65 12.29
CA LEU A 39 8.92 14.65 13.55
C LEU A 39 8.02 15.05 14.74
N SER A 40 7.10 15.99 14.53
CA SER A 40 6.13 16.40 15.54
C SER A 40 5.15 15.27 15.89
N LEU A 41 4.64 14.57 14.89
CA LEU A 41 3.71 13.45 15.05
C LEU A 41 4.37 12.20 15.65
N VAL A 42 5.63 11.96 15.30
CA VAL A 42 6.44 10.84 15.83
C VAL A 42 6.80 11.08 17.30
N SER A 43 6.99 12.33 17.70
CA SER A 43 7.32 12.70 19.08
C SER A 43 6.13 12.59 20.03
N ASP A 44 4.89 12.54 19.51
CA ASP A 44 3.69 12.26 20.29
C ASP A 44 3.51 10.74 20.47
N PRO A 45 3.68 10.20 21.71
CA PRO A 45 3.57 8.78 21.96
C PRO A 45 2.17 8.22 21.68
N GLY A 46 1.13 9.05 21.85
CA GLY A 46 -0.26 8.64 21.62
C GLY A 46 -0.55 8.45 20.14
N TYR A 47 -0.11 9.39 19.31
CA TYR A 47 -0.30 9.32 17.86
C TYR A 47 0.46 8.14 17.25
N MET A 48 1.72 7.93 17.67
CA MET A 48 2.54 6.80 17.24
C MET A 48 1.89 5.45 17.60
N ALA A 49 1.40 5.31 18.85
CA ALA A 49 0.76 4.07 19.29
C ALA A 49 -0.53 3.77 18.51
N MET A 50 -1.37 4.79 18.28
CA MET A 50 -2.61 4.66 17.49
C MET A 50 -2.30 4.25 16.04
N THR A 51 -1.29 4.86 15.43
CA THR A 51 -0.88 4.57 14.05
C THR A 51 -0.40 3.12 13.93
N LEU A 52 0.51 2.68 14.81
CA LEU A 52 1.00 1.30 14.81
C LEU A 52 -0.13 0.29 15.02
N LEU A 53 -1.01 0.56 15.99
CA LEU A 53 -2.15 -0.32 16.28
C LEU A 53 -3.07 -0.43 15.06
N THR A 54 -3.36 0.69 14.40
CA THR A 54 -4.22 0.72 13.20
C THR A 54 -3.63 -0.10 12.06
N VAL A 55 -2.33 0.07 11.78
CA VAL A 55 -1.63 -0.69 10.72
C VAL A 55 -1.62 -2.19 11.04
N VAL A 56 -1.34 -2.57 12.29
CA VAL A 56 -1.32 -3.98 12.71
C VAL A 56 -2.71 -4.60 12.61
N ILE A 57 -3.75 -3.91 13.08
CA ILE A 57 -5.13 -4.38 12.99
C ILE A 57 -5.55 -4.51 11.53
N ALA A 58 -5.26 -3.51 10.69
CA ALA A 58 -5.58 -3.55 9.26
C ALA A 58 -4.94 -4.77 8.57
N ALA A 59 -3.65 -5.02 8.83
CA ALA A 59 -2.95 -6.18 8.27
C ALA A 59 -3.53 -7.52 8.76
N LEU A 60 -3.84 -7.64 10.06
CA LEU A 60 -4.42 -8.86 10.63
C LEU A 60 -5.83 -9.13 10.11
N VAL A 61 -6.68 -8.11 10.07
CA VAL A 61 -8.06 -8.22 9.58
C VAL A 61 -8.06 -8.55 8.08
N ALA A 62 -7.25 -7.86 7.27
CA ALA A 62 -7.13 -8.15 5.85
C ALA A 62 -6.58 -9.57 5.59
N GLY A 63 -5.58 -10.01 6.36
CA GLY A 63 -5.08 -11.38 6.31
C GLY A 63 -6.15 -12.41 6.65
N PHE A 64 -6.94 -12.16 7.70
CA PHE A 64 -8.02 -13.04 8.14
C PHE A 64 -9.17 -13.12 7.14
N VAL A 65 -9.64 -11.98 6.66
CA VAL A 65 -10.71 -11.92 5.64
C VAL A 65 -10.22 -12.55 4.33
N GLY A 66 -8.98 -12.30 3.94
CA GLY A 66 -8.34 -12.94 2.80
C GLY A 66 -8.31 -14.46 2.90
N TRP A 67 -7.97 -14.98 4.09
CA TRP A 67 -7.97 -16.42 4.34
C TRP A 67 -9.37 -17.04 4.23
N LEU A 68 -10.43 -16.35 4.67
CA LEU A 68 -11.82 -16.81 4.52
C LEU A 68 -12.23 -16.95 3.06
N VAL A 69 -11.74 -16.09 2.18
CA VAL A 69 -11.98 -16.16 0.72
C VAL A 69 -10.99 -17.08 0.00
N LYS A 70 -10.22 -17.90 0.73
CA LYS A 70 -9.20 -18.84 0.23
C LYS A 70 -8.01 -18.18 -0.46
N LEU A 71 -7.71 -16.91 -0.15
CA LEU A 71 -6.46 -16.28 -0.53
C LEU A 71 -5.36 -16.61 0.49
N TYR A 72 -4.11 -16.44 0.10
CA TYR A 72 -2.99 -16.60 1.02
C TYR A 72 -3.00 -15.46 2.05
N TRP A 73 -2.81 -15.82 3.32
CA TRP A 73 -2.87 -14.89 4.44
C TRP A 73 -1.91 -13.69 4.25
N ILE A 74 -0.66 -13.98 3.90
CA ILE A 74 0.42 -12.98 3.82
C ILE A 74 0.17 -12.04 2.63
N GLU A 75 -0.13 -12.60 1.46
CA GLU A 75 -0.43 -11.83 0.25
C GLU A 75 -1.68 -10.96 0.44
N SER A 76 -2.67 -11.43 1.18
CA SER A 76 -3.88 -10.66 1.50
C SER A 76 -3.60 -9.53 2.48
N ALA A 77 -2.80 -9.80 3.52
CA ALA A 77 -2.37 -8.79 4.48
C ALA A 77 -1.56 -7.68 3.79
N ILE A 78 -0.69 -8.03 2.83
CA ILE A 78 0.10 -7.06 2.06
C ILE A 78 -0.81 -6.27 1.10
N SER A 79 -1.65 -6.94 0.32
CA SER A 79 -2.41 -6.31 -0.77
C SER A 79 -3.64 -5.52 -0.35
N ALA A 80 -4.38 -6.01 0.65
CA ALA A 80 -5.61 -5.38 1.12
C ALA A 80 -5.46 -4.71 2.49
N GLY A 81 -4.45 -5.08 3.28
CA GLY A 81 -4.18 -4.47 4.58
C GLY A 81 -3.19 -3.33 4.47
N LEU A 82 -1.92 -3.68 4.30
CA LEU A 82 -0.80 -2.72 4.24
C LEU A 82 -0.95 -1.75 3.06
N GLY A 83 -1.39 -2.22 1.89
CA GLY A 83 -1.65 -1.37 0.72
C GLY A 83 -2.78 -0.34 0.89
N LEU A 84 -3.68 -0.52 1.86
CA LEU A 84 -4.69 0.49 2.19
C LEU A 84 -4.28 1.39 3.36
N ALA A 85 -3.24 1.00 4.09
CA ALA A 85 -2.71 1.72 5.25
C ALA A 85 -1.48 2.58 4.88
N ASP A 86 -1.11 2.64 3.61
CA ASP A 86 0.03 3.40 3.11
C ASP A 86 -0.38 4.70 2.41
N PHE A 87 0.62 5.46 1.95
CA PHE A 87 0.43 6.72 1.22
C PHE A 87 0.10 6.48 -0.26
N GLY A 88 -1.05 5.85 -0.53
CA GLY A 88 -1.61 5.65 -1.86
C GLY A 88 -0.64 4.96 -2.84
N SER A 89 -0.74 5.28 -4.13
CA SER A 89 0.03 4.57 -5.18
C SER A 89 1.56 4.63 -5.02
N SER A 90 2.07 5.63 -4.31
CA SER A 90 3.48 5.73 -3.94
C SER A 90 3.86 4.82 -2.77
N GLY A 91 2.96 4.69 -1.79
CA GLY A 91 3.08 3.75 -0.69
C GLY A 91 3.05 2.30 -1.17
N ASP A 92 2.16 1.99 -2.12
CA ASP A 92 2.03 0.66 -2.71
C ASP A 92 3.39 0.13 -3.20
N LEU A 93 4.15 0.97 -3.89
CA LEU A 93 5.48 0.63 -4.40
C LEU A 93 6.48 0.39 -3.27
N ALA A 94 6.43 1.20 -2.20
CA ALA A 94 7.32 1.07 -1.05
C ALA A 94 7.05 -0.24 -0.28
N VAL A 95 5.78 -0.57 -0.03
CA VAL A 95 5.35 -1.80 0.66
C VAL A 95 5.73 -3.03 -0.16
N LEU A 96 5.54 -2.99 -1.48
CA LEU A 96 5.88 -4.11 -2.36
C LEU A 96 7.38 -4.31 -2.54
N GLN A 97 8.15 -3.23 -2.60
CA GLN A 97 9.62 -3.29 -2.58
C GLN A 97 10.12 -3.86 -1.25
N ALA A 98 9.57 -3.41 -0.12
CA ALA A 98 9.93 -3.90 1.20
C ALA A 98 9.59 -5.40 1.39
N SER A 99 8.48 -5.86 0.80
CA SER A 99 8.06 -7.26 0.85
C SER A 99 8.64 -8.13 -0.27
N GLN A 100 9.41 -7.57 -1.21
CA GLN A 100 9.98 -8.24 -2.39
C GLN A 100 8.91 -8.97 -3.23
N ARG A 101 7.71 -8.39 -3.35
CA ARG A 101 6.53 -9.00 -3.99
C ARG A 101 5.89 -8.09 -5.04
N LEU A 102 6.71 -7.53 -5.91
CA LEU A 102 6.26 -6.58 -6.95
C LEU A 102 5.25 -7.19 -7.92
N ASN A 103 5.22 -8.52 -8.06
CA ASN A 103 4.21 -9.25 -8.82
C ASN A 103 2.76 -8.97 -8.34
N LEU A 104 2.58 -8.45 -7.12
CA LEU A 104 1.29 -8.07 -6.56
C LEU A 104 0.89 -6.61 -6.85
N LEU A 105 1.72 -5.83 -7.55
CA LEU A 105 1.47 -4.42 -7.89
C LEU A 105 0.12 -4.18 -8.59
N PRO A 106 -0.31 -5.01 -9.57
CA PRO A 106 -1.62 -4.83 -10.18
C PRO A 106 -2.76 -4.96 -9.16
N PHE A 107 -2.63 -5.86 -8.18
CA PHE A 107 -3.67 -6.06 -7.15
C PHE A 107 -3.69 -4.93 -6.13
N LEU A 108 -2.52 -4.47 -5.66
CA LEU A 108 -2.45 -3.30 -4.77
C LEU A 108 -3.04 -2.07 -5.44
N SER A 109 -2.62 -1.75 -6.67
CA SER A 109 -3.09 -0.53 -7.35
C SER A 109 -4.60 -0.51 -7.57
N ILE A 110 -5.23 -1.68 -7.80
CA ILE A 110 -6.68 -1.81 -7.87
C ILE A 110 -7.30 -1.64 -6.48
N SER A 111 -6.71 -2.29 -5.47
CA SER A 111 -7.13 -2.20 -4.06
C SER A 111 -7.13 -0.76 -3.58
N SER A 112 -6.04 -0.01 -3.75
CA SER A 112 -5.89 1.37 -3.30
C SER A 112 -6.86 2.32 -4.01
N ARG A 113 -7.19 2.04 -5.28
CA ARG A 113 -8.14 2.87 -6.03
C ARG A 113 -9.59 2.61 -5.65
N ILE A 114 -10.00 1.35 -5.54
CA ILE A 114 -11.37 0.98 -5.17
C ILE A 114 -11.60 1.19 -3.67
N GLY A 115 -10.68 0.70 -2.84
CA GLY A 115 -10.68 0.84 -1.39
C GLY A 115 -10.68 2.30 -0.96
N GLY A 116 -9.82 3.14 -1.55
CA GLY A 116 -9.85 4.59 -1.31
C GLY A 116 -11.20 5.22 -1.66
N GLY A 117 -11.81 4.82 -2.79
CA GLY A 117 -13.16 5.26 -3.15
C GLY A 117 -14.22 4.85 -2.12
N LEU A 118 -14.16 3.61 -1.61
CA LEU A 118 -15.07 3.12 -0.58
C LEU A 118 -14.89 3.87 0.75
N VAL A 119 -13.65 4.14 1.15
CA VAL A 119 -13.34 4.94 2.34
C VAL A 119 -13.93 6.34 2.22
N LEU A 120 -13.79 7.00 1.07
CA LEU A 120 -14.36 8.33 0.83
C LEU A 120 -15.89 8.33 0.88
N VAL A 121 -16.55 7.31 0.32
CA VAL A 121 -18.00 7.16 0.38
C VAL A 121 -18.46 6.93 1.83
N ALA A 122 -17.77 6.06 2.57
CA ALA A 122 -18.07 5.79 3.97
C ALA A 122 -17.89 7.04 4.84
N LEU A 123 -16.79 7.78 4.67
CA LEU A 123 -16.56 9.05 5.36
C LEU A 123 -17.64 10.08 5.01
N SER A 124 -18.02 10.20 3.74
CA SER A 124 -19.06 11.16 3.31
C SER A 124 -20.42 10.83 3.92
N ALA A 125 -20.73 9.55 4.10
CA ALA A 125 -21.96 9.10 4.75
C ALA A 125 -21.93 9.27 6.28
N LEU A 126 -20.76 9.13 6.91
CA LEU A 126 -20.56 9.29 8.35
C LEU A 126 -20.39 10.76 8.78
N ALA A 127 -19.84 11.61 7.92
CA ALA A 127 -19.60 13.02 8.18
C ALA A 127 -20.79 13.76 8.82
N PRO A 128 -22.04 13.66 8.31
CA PRO A 128 -23.18 14.37 8.90
C PRO A 128 -23.61 13.88 10.30
N TYR A 129 -23.07 12.76 10.79
CA TYR A 129 -23.34 12.26 12.15
C TYR A 129 -22.23 12.63 13.14
N LEU A 130 -21.06 13.03 12.64
CA LEU A 130 -19.84 13.26 13.42
C LEU A 130 -19.46 14.76 13.46
N LEU A 131 -19.94 15.55 12.50
CA LEU A 131 -19.87 17.01 12.41
C LEU A 131 -21.25 17.63 12.64
#